data_AF-A0A7C7G1L2-F1
#
_entry.id   AF-A0A7C7G1L2-F1
#
_cell.length_a   1.000
_cell.length_b   1.000
_cell.length_c   1.000
_cell.angle_alpha   90.00
_cell.angle_beta   90.00
_cell.angle_gamma   90.00
#
_symmetry.space_group_name_H-M   'P 1'
#
loop_
_entity.id
_entity.type
_entity.pdbx_description
1 polymer ?
#
loop_
_entity_poly.entity_id
_entity_poly.type
_entity_poly.pdbx_seq_one_letter_code
_entity_poly.pdbx_strand_id
1 'polypeptide(L)'
;MMNLIEQLKEHEGFRCNYYYCTAEKKTIGYGRNVESNPFTPKEMLMLGRKDFDNDPMTEEEAEQLLVNDVNRVTASVKEYFPWAELNPSRKAVLVNMAINMGITGLLKFKKMKHAILLKRYEQAGVEMMLSLWAEQVGGRAEQLSLQMYAGQWVETDKYIRGSYNNVTR
;
A
#
# COMPACT_ATOMS: atom_id res chain seq x y z
N MET A 1 10.77 -2.67 -7.10
CA MET A 1 9.36 -2.82 -7.50
C MET A 1 8.83 -4.16 -7.00
N MET A 2 9.55 -5.27 -7.21
CA MET A 2 9.25 -6.59 -6.62
C MET A 2 8.93 -6.52 -5.12
N ASN A 3 9.79 -5.92 -4.30
CA ASN A 3 9.56 -5.83 -2.84
C ASN A 3 8.29 -5.07 -2.43
N LEU A 4 7.81 -4.11 -3.22
CA LEU A 4 6.54 -3.42 -2.92
C LEU A 4 5.35 -4.31 -3.23
N ILE A 5 5.41 -5.03 -4.36
CA ILE A 5 4.34 -5.94 -4.78
C ILE A 5 4.21 -7.07 -3.76
N GLU A 6 5.30 -7.70 -3.36
CA GLU A 6 5.30 -8.74 -2.33
C GLU A 6 4.74 -8.22 -0.99
N GLN A 7 5.21 -7.06 -0.53
CA GLN A 7 4.69 -6.43 0.68
C GLN A 7 3.18 -6.14 0.60
N LEU A 8 2.68 -5.70 -0.56
CA LEU A 8 1.24 -5.49 -0.78
C LEU A 8 0.48 -6.82 -0.79
N LYS A 9 1.02 -7.87 -1.44
CA LYS A 9 0.41 -9.20 -1.45
C LYS A 9 0.25 -9.76 -0.03
N GLU A 10 1.25 -9.58 0.83
CA GLU A 10 1.21 -9.95 2.25
C GLU A 10 0.16 -9.15 3.03
N HIS A 11 0.08 -7.84 2.81
CA HIS A 11 -0.84 -6.96 3.54
C HIS A 11 -2.30 -7.14 3.15
N GLU A 12 -2.58 -7.34 1.85
CA GLU A 12 -3.94 -7.41 1.33
C GLU A 12 -4.49 -8.85 1.35
N GLY A 13 -3.62 -9.84 1.15
CA GLY A 13 -4.01 -11.23 0.94
C GLY A 13 -4.73 -11.46 -0.40
N PHE A 14 -4.74 -12.71 -0.86
CA PHE A 14 -5.39 -13.08 -2.11
C PHE A 14 -6.82 -13.60 -1.91
N ARG A 15 -7.73 -13.18 -2.79
CA ARG A 15 -9.09 -13.72 -2.94
C ARG A 15 -9.40 -13.92 -4.42
N CYS A 16 -9.54 -15.18 -4.84
CA CYS A 16 -9.83 -15.55 -6.23
C CYS A 16 -11.25 -15.21 -6.70
N ASN A 17 -12.20 -15.09 -5.78
CA ASN A 17 -13.60 -14.75 -6.08
C ASN A 17 -13.95 -13.37 -5.54
N TYR A 18 -15.01 -12.77 -6.10
CA TYR A 18 -15.59 -11.55 -5.54
C TYR A 18 -16.00 -11.75 -4.07
N TYR A 19 -15.73 -10.74 -3.27
CA TYR A 19 -16.16 -10.64 -1.88
C TYR A 19 -16.53 -9.20 -1.55
N TYR A 20 -17.26 -9.01 -0.44
CA TYR A 20 -17.49 -7.68 0.11
C TYR A 20 -16.46 -7.43 1.21
N CYS A 21 -15.70 -6.35 1.08
CA CYS A 21 -14.75 -5.95 2.13
C CYS A 21 -15.48 -5.38 3.35
N THR A 22 -14.74 -5.01 4.40
CA THR A 22 -15.30 -4.40 5.62
C THR A 22 -16.03 -3.08 5.37
N ALA A 23 -15.76 -2.41 4.25
CA ALA A 23 -16.47 -1.22 3.79
C ALA A 23 -17.68 -1.54 2.88
N GLU A 24 -18.12 -2.80 2.82
CA GLU A 24 -19.23 -3.30 2.00
C GLU A 24 -19.08 -3.03 0.50
N LYS A 25 -17.85 -3.10 -0.01
CA LYS A 25 -17.53 -2.88 -1.44
C LYS A 25 -17.15 -4.17 -2.15
N LYS A 26 -17.72 -4.39 -3.35
CA LYS A 26 -17.37 -5.54 -4.21
C LYS A 26 -15.89 -5.47 -4.58
N THR A 27 -15.13 -6.47 -4.15
CA THR A 27 -13.66 -6.52 -4.19
C THR A 27 -13.18 -7.88 -4.68
N ILE A 28 -12.01 -7.96 -5.33
CA ILE A 28 -11.39 -9.21 -5.81
C ILE A 28 -9.85 -9.11 -5.84
N GLY A 29 -9.16 -10.24 -5.92
CA GLY A 29 -7.69 -10.32 -6.03
C GLY A 29 -7.01 -9.83 -4.75
N TYR A 30 -5.96 -9.01 -4.92
CA TYR A 30 -5.25 -8.32 -3.83
C TYR A 30 -5.95 -7.01 -3.42
N GLY A 31 -7.23 -7.10 -3.05
CA GLY A 31 -7.97 -5.96 -2.50
C GLY A 31 -8.48 -4.93 -3.51
N ARG A 32 -8.63 -5.27 -4.81
CA ARG A 32 -9.14 -4.32 -5.80
C ARG A 32 -10.66 -4.14 -5.67
N ASN A 33 -11.08 -2.96 -5.21
CA ASN A 33 -12.48 -2.54 -5.21
C ASN A 33 -12.95 -2.22 -6.64
N VAL A 34 -13.82 -3.06 -7.20
CA VAL A 34 -14.28 -2.94 -8.60
C VAL A 34 -15.42 -1.94 -8.80
N GLU A 35 -16.04 -1.46 -7.72
CA GLU A 35 -17.01 -0.36 -7.80
C GLU A 35 -16.31 0.98 -8.03
N SER A 36 -15.21 1.22 -7.32
CA SER A 36 -14.44 2.48 -7.40
C SER A 36 -13.32 2.43 -8.44
N ASN A 37 -12.80 1.24 -8.73
CA ASN A 37 -11.75 1.00 -9.71
C ASN A 37 -12.14 -0.18 -10.63
N PRO A 38 -13.16 0.01 -11.50
CA PRO A 38 -13.63 -1.03 -12.39
C PRO A 38 -12.53 -1.49 -13.34
N PHE A 39 -12.67 -2.68 -13.91
CA PHE A 39 -11.73 -3.16 -14.91
C PHE A 39 -11.88 -2.36 -16.20
N THR A 40 -10.76 -1.87 -16.70
CA THR A 40 -10.72 -1.23 -18.02
C THR A 40 -10.79 -2.29 -19.12
N PRO A 41 -11.30 -1.96 -20.31
CA PRO A 41 -11.27 -2.89 -21.45
C PRO A 41 -9.86 -3.39 -21.78
N LYS A 42 -8.83 -2.56 -21.56
CA LYS A 42 -7.42 -2.92 -21.75
C LYS A 42 -6.96 -3.97 -20.73
N GLU A 43 -7.32 -3.83 -19.46
CA GLU A 43 -7.01 -4.83 -18.43
C GLU A 43 -7.71 -6.15 -18.75
N MET A 44 -8.99 -6.13 -19.13
CA MET A 44 -9.72 -7.36 -19.47
C MET A 44 -9.13 -8.06 -20.70
N LEU A 45 -8.73 -7.29 -21.72
CA LEU A 45 -8.04 -7.83 -22.90
C LEU A 45 -6.66 -8.42 -22.53
N MET A 46 -5.90 -7.74 -21.68
CA MET A 46 -4.60 -8.22 -21.19
C MET A 46 -4.73 -9.56 -20.46
N LEU A 47 -5.78 -9.72 -19.65
CA LEU A 47 -6.05 -10.96 -18.91
C LEU A 47 -6.71 -12.04 -19.79
N GLY A 48 -7.20 -11.69 -20.99
CA GLY A 48 -7.99 -12.61 -21.81
C GLY A 48 -9.34 -12.98 -21.20
N ARG A 49 -9.89 -12.13 -20.34
CA ARG A 49 -11.13 -12.35 -19.58
C ARG A 49 -12.25 -11.44 -20.06
N LYS A 50 -13.50 -11.84 -19.83
CA LYS A 50 -14.69 -11.00 -20.00
C LYS A 50 -15.28 -10.56 -18.66
N ASP A 51 -15.23 -11.46 -17.68
CA ASP A 51 -15.64 -11.28 -16.30
C ASP A 51 -14.91 -12.30 -15.41
N PHE A 52 -15.25 -12.29 -14.12
CA PHE A 52 -14.79 -13.24 -13.10
C PHE A 52 -15.97 -13.81 -12.32
N ASP A 53 -17.16 -13.89 -12.94
CA ASP A 53 -18.38 -14.33 -12.24
C ASP A 53 -18.47 -15.86 -12.16
N ASN A 54 -17.95 -16.56 -13.16
CA ASN A 54 -18.02 -18.04 -13.24
C ASN A 54 -16.66 -18.72 -12.99
N ASP A 55 -15.57 -18.10 -13.45
CA ASP A 55 -14.23 -18.64 -13.32
C ASP A 55 -13.42 -17.81 -12.32
N PRO A 56 -12.85 -18.43 -11.27
CA PRO A 56 -12.02 -17.73 -10.31
C PRO A 56 -10.80 -17.07 -10.96
N MET A 57 -10.47 -15.88 -10.46
CA MET A 57 -9.23 -15.18 -10.79
C MET A 57 -8.02 -15.99 -10.31
N THR A 58 -6.94 -16.04 -11.08
CA THR A 58 -5.66 -16.62 -10.65
C THR A 58 -4.80 -15.60 -9.92
N GLU A 59 -3.79 -16.06 -9.16
CA GLU A 59 -2.86 -15.16 -8.50
C GLU A 59 -2.05 -14.31 -9.49
N GLU A 60 -1.69 -14.89 -10.64
CA GLU A 60 -0.95 -14.19 -11.69
C GLU A 60 -1.80 -13.08 -12.33
N GLU A 61 -3.09 -13.33 -12.55
CA GLU A 61 -4.03 -12.31 -13.05
C GLU A 61 -4.19 -11.17 -12.04
N ALA A 62 -4.34 -11.50 -10.76
CA ALA A 62 -4.42 -10.53 -9.68
C ALA A 62 -3.12 -9.72 -9.53
N GLU A 63 -1.96 -10.35 -9.70
CA GLU A 63 -0.67 -9.67 -9.63
C GLU A 63 -0.47 -8.71 -10.80
N GLN A 64 -0.85 -9.10 -12.02
CA GLN A 64 -0.80 -8.20 -13.18
C GLN A 64 -1.67 -6.95 -12.97
N LEU A 65 -2.87 -7.12 -12.40
CA LEU A 65 -3.74 -6.00 -12.02
C LEU A 65 -3.11 -5.13 -10.93
N LEU A 66 -2.52 -5.75 -9.89
CA LEU A 66 -1.85 -5.03 -8.81
C LEU A 66 -0.66 -4.21 -9.33
N VAL A 67 0.14 -4.74 -10.25
CA VAL A 67 1.24 -4.01 -10.90
C VAL A 67 0.71 -2.78 -11.65
N ASN A 68 -0.40 -2.91 -12.38
CA ASN A 68 -1.04 -1.79 -13.06
C ASN A 68 -1.55 -0.73 -12.07
N ASP A 69 -2.19 -1.16 -10.99
CA ASP A 69 -2.68 -0.28 -9.92
C ASP A 69 -1.54 0.46 -9.22
N VAL A 70 -0.45 -0.24 -8.90
CA VAL A 70 0.78 0.36 -8.33
C VAL A 70 1.37 1.40 -9.27
N ASN A 71 1.44 1.13 -10.57
CA ASN A 71 1.95 2.10 -11.55
C ASN A 71 1.07 3.35 -11.62
N ARG A 72 -0.26 3.19 -11.66
CA ARG A 72 -1.22 4.30 -11.66
C ARG A 72 -1.11 5.14 -10.39
N VAL A 73 -1.13 4.48 -9.23
CA VAL A 73 -1.04 5.16 -7.93
C VAL A 73 0.32 5.84 -7.74
N THR A 74 1.41 5.20 -8.19
CA THR A 74 2.74 5.81 -8.17
C THR A 74 2.77 7.11 -8.97
N ALA A 75 2.14 7.15 -10.14
CA ALA A 75 2.03 8.39 -10.93
C ALA A 75 1.29 9.48 -10.15
N SER A 76 0.17 9.15 -9.50
CA SER A 76 -0.56 10.13 -8.67
C SER A 76 0.23 10.60 -7.44
N VAL A 77 0.92 9.70 -6.74
CA VAL A 77 1.70 10.04 -5.53
C VAL A 77 2.85 11.00 -5.86
N LYS A 78 3.51 10.82 -7.01
CA LYS A 78 4.63 11.66 -7.47
C LYS A 78 4.28 13.15 -7.54
N GLU A 79 3.03 13.47 -7.86
CA GLU A 79 2.56 14.86 -7.99
C GLU A 79 2.50 15.60 -6.65
N TYR A 80 2.44 14.88 -5.53
CA TYR A 80 2.19 15.49 -4.22
C TYR A 80 3.34 15.39 -3.23
N PHE A 81 4.40 14.65 -3.54
CA PHE A 81 5.53 14.39 -2.64
C PHE A 81 6.86 14.67 -3.36
N PRO A 82 7.94 14.98 -2.63
CA PRO A 82 9.26 15.27 -3.21
C PRO A 82 9.92 13.99 -3.76
N TRP A 83 9.38 13.42 -4.83
CA TRP A 83 9.68 12.06 -5.27
C TRP A 83 11.16 11.85 -5.59
N ALA A 84 11.84 12.83 -6.19
CA ALA A 84 13.26 12.72 -6.51
C ALA A 84 14.14 12.55 -5.26
N GLU A 85 13.69 13.08 -4.12
CA GLU A 85 14.47 13.12 -2.87
C GLU A 85 14.27 11.88 -1.99
N LEU A 86 13.22 11.10 -2.26
CA LEU A 86 12.90 9.90 -1.49
C LEU A 86 13.68 8.69 -2.01
N ASN A 87 14.19 7.89 -1.08
CA ASN A 87 14.77 6.59 -1.42
C ASN A 87 13.66 5.57 -1.79
N PRO A 88 14.00 4.43 -2.41
CA PRO A 88 13.02 3.44 -2.85
C PRO A 88 12.07 2.94 -1.75
N SER A 89 12.56 2.71 -0.54
CA SER A 89 11.77 2.19 0.58
C SER A 89 10.71 3.19 1.05
N ARG A 90 11.05 4.49 1.12
CA ARG A 90 10.11 5.56 1.50
C ARG A 90 9.07 5.84 0.41
N LYS A 91 9.48 5.75 -0.86
CA LYS A 91 8.55 5.76 -2.00
C LYS A 91 7.52 4.64 -1.89
N ALA A 92 7.98 3.44 -1.57
CA ALA A 92 7.12 2.28 -1.40
C ALA A 92 6.09 2.47 -0.27
N VAL A 93 6.46 3.10 0.85
CA VAL A 93 5.51 3.43 1.93
C VAL A 93 4.36 4.29 1.42
N LEU A 94 4.66 5.38 0.71
CA LEU A 94 3.63 6.29 0.21
C LEU A 94 2.70 5.60 -0.79
N VAL A 95 3.24 4.77 -1.68
CA VAL A 95 2.42 4.02 -2.64
C VAL A 95 1.58 2.95 -1.93
N ASN A 96 2.16 2.23 -0.96
CA ASN A 96 1.44 1.23 -0.18
C ASN A 96 0.26 1.85 0.58
N MET A 97 0.49 2.96 1.27
CA MET A 97 -0.56 3.72 1.94
C MET A 97 -1.64 4.19 0.94
N ALA A 98 -1.24 4.73 -0.22
CA ALA A 98 -2.19 5.20 -1.23
C ALA A 98 -3.00 4.07 -1.88
N ILE A 99 -2.47 2.85 -1.98
CA ILE A 99 -3.25 1.67 -2.40
C ILE A 99 -4.28 1.33 -1.33
N ASN A 100 -3.88 1.32 -0.06
CA ASN A 100 -4.77 0.93 1.04
C ASN A 100 -5.94 1.88 1.27
N MET A 101 -5.70 3.20 1.24
CA MET A 101 -6.71 4.21 1.63
C MET A 101 -7.03 5.24 0.54
N GLY A 102 -6.46 5.07 -0.66
CA GLY A 102 -6.56 6.04 -1.74
C GLY A 102 -5.68 7.28 -1.55
N ILE A 103 -5.42 7.99 -2.66
CA ILE A 103 -4.61 9.22 -2.65
C ILE A 103 -5.24 10.32 -1.77
N THR A 104 -6.56 10.47 -1.82
CA THR A 104 -7.27 11.46 -1.00
C THR A 104 -7.13 11.18 0.49
N GLY A 105 -7.11 9.90 0.89
CA GLY A 105 -6.82 9.50 2.27
C GLY A 105 -5.39 9.85 2.67
N LEU A 106 -4.41 9.48 1.82
CA LEU A 106 -3.00 9.79 2.05
C LEU A 106 -2.75 11.31 2.21
N LEU A 107 -3.40 12.15 1.41
CA LEU A 107 -3.22 13.61 1.47
C LEU A 107 -3.77 14.25 2.76
N LYS A 108 -4.58 13.53 3.56
CA LYS A 108 -5.02 14.00 4.88
C LYS A 108 -3.90 13.94 5.93
N PHE A 109 -2.80 13.21 5.68
CA PHE A 109 -1.63 13.13 6.56
C PHE A 109 -0.74 14.38 6.44
N LYS A 110 -1.30 15.56 6.74
CA LYS A 110 -0.66 16.86 6.56
C LYS A 110 0.66 16.98 7.34
N LYS A 111 0.69 16.50 8.59
CA LYS A 111 1.87 16.56 9.46
C LYS A 111 2.99 15.63 8.97
N MET A 112 2.67 14.38 8.63
CA MET A 112 3.63 13.46 8.00
C MET A 112 4.19 14.05 6.70
N LYS A 113 3.32 14.56 5.81
CA LYS A 113 3.76 15.19 4.55
C LYS A 113 4.70 16.36 4.81
N HIS A 114 4.41 17.21 5.79
CA HIS A 114 5.28 18.31 6.18
C HIS A 114 6.64 17.81 6.72
N ALA A 115 6.63 16.77 7.56
CA ALA A 115 7.86 16.14 8.05
C ALA A 115 8.72 15.55 6.92
N ILE A 116 8.09 14.91 5.93
CA ILE A 116 8.76 14.40 4.72
C ILE A 116 9.43 15.53 3.93
N LEU A 117 8.73 16.65 3.72
CA LEU A 117 9.29 17.82 3.01
C LEU A 117 10.51 18.40 3.74
N LEU A 118 10.53 18.34 5.07
CA LEU A 118 11.66 18.75 5.89
C LEU A 118 12.72 17.65 6.09
N LYS A 119 12.59 16.49 5.41
CA LYS A 119 13.45 15.30 5.55
C LYS A 119 13.53 14.75 6.98
N ARG A 120 12.53 15.06 7.82
CA ARG A 120 12.38 14.57 9.20
C ARG A 120 11.64 13.23 9.19
N TYR A 121 12.29 12.19 8.69
CA TYR A 121 11.65 10.90 8.44
C TYR A 121 11.25 10.15 9.72
N GLU A 122 11.95 10.38 10.83
CA GLU A 122 11.54 9.91 12.16
C GLU A 122 10.19 10.50 12.56
N GLN A 123 10.07 11.83 12.50
CA GLN A 123 8.79 12.48 12.76
C GLN A 123 7.71 12.00 11.77
N ALA A 124 8.05 11.78 10.50
CA ALA A 124 7.08 11.24 9.54
C ALA A 124 6.53 9.87 9.97
N GLY A 125 7.38 8.97 10.46
CA GLY A 125 6.95 7.69 11.02
C GLY A 125 6.06 7.84 12.25
N VAL A 126 6.40 8.75 13.17
CA VAL A 126 5.57 9.06 14.36
C VAL A 126 4.19 9.57 13.93
N GLU A 127 4.12 10.50 12.99
CA GLU A 127 2.86 11.05 12.48
C GLU A 127 2.01 10.02 11.73
N MET A 128 2.61 8.96 11.17
CA MET A 128 1.86 7.83 10.61
C MET A 128 1.16 7.05 11.72
N MET A 129 1.85 6.79 12.83
CA MET A 129 1.30 6.03 13.97
C MET A 129 0.28 6.83 14.78
N LEU A 130 0.40 8.16 14.81
CA LEU A 130 -0.59 9.05 15.42
C LEU A 130 -1.79 9.30 14.50
N SER A 131 -2.39 8.24 13.96
CA SER A 131 -3.54 8.32 13.06
C SER A 131 -4.53 7.19 13.28
N LEU A 132 -5.82 7.46 13.00
CA LEU A 132 -6.87 6.44 13.01
C LEU A 132 -6.57 5.29 12.04
N TRP A 133 -5.87 5.59 10.94
CA TRP A 133 -5.43 4.57 10.00
C TRP A 133 -4.54 3.52 10.69
N ALA A 134 -3.62 3.94 11.56
CA ALA A 134 -2.74 3.01 12.27
C ALA A 134 -3.52 2.08 13.19
N GLU A 135 -4.55 2.58 13.87
CA GLU A 135 -5.47 1.76 14.67
C GLU A 135 -6.25 0.76 13.81
N GLN A 136 -6.64 1.15 12.60
CA GLN A 136 -7.43 0.32 11.68
C GLN A 136 -6.62 -0.81 11.03
N VAL A 137 -5.36 -0.56 10.66
CA VAL A 137 -4.54 -1.54 9.92
C VAL A 137 -3.46 -2.23 10.76
N GLY A 138 -3.29 -1.82 12.02
CA GLY A 138 -2.42 -2.45 13.01
C GLY A 138 -0.98 -2.63 12.53
N GLY A 139 -0.49 -3.87 12.50
CA GLY A 139 0.90 -4.22 12.18
C GLY A 139 1.39 -3.70 10.82
N ARG A 140 0.49 -3.46 9.85
CA ARG A 140 0.84 -2.80 8.58
C ARG A 140 1.36 -1.37 8.81
N ALA A 141 0.71 -0.61 9.69
CA ALA A 141 1.13 0.75 9.99
C ALA A 141 2.46 0.78 10.74
N GLU A 142 2.66 -0.15 11.67
CA GLU A 142 3.93 -0.32 12.38
C GLU A 142 5.08 -0.59 11.41
N GLN A 143 4.93 -1.57 10.52
CA GLN A 143 5.95 -1.91 9.53
C GLN A 143 6.26 -0.72 8.60
N LEU A 144 5.22 -0.06 8.07
CA LEU A 144 5.40 1.04 7.12
C LEU A 144 5.97 2.30 7.79
N SER A 145 5.62 2.58 9.05
CA SER A 145 6.21 3.69 9.80
C SER A 145 7.69 3.47 10.10
N LEU A 146 8.08 2.24 10.45
CA LEU A 146 9.48 1.86 10.63
C LEU A 146 10.26 1.95 9.31
N GLN A 147 9.65 1.50 8.20
CA GLN A 147 10.23 1.62 6.86
C GLN A 147 10.39 3.08 6.42
N MET A 148 9.44 3.97 6.77
CA MET A 148 9.55 5.41 6.53
C MET A 148 10.74 6.00 7.31
N TYR A 149 10.83 5.70 8.60
CA TYR A 149 11.92 6.11 9.47
C TYR A 149 13.29 5.65 8.95
N ALA A 150 13.50 4.33 8.89
CA ALA A 150 14.79 3.73 8.56
C ALA A 150 15.19 3.96 7.10
N GLY A 151 14.21 4.12 6.20
CA GLY A 151 14.46 4.20 4.76
C GLY A 151 14.94 2.86 4.17
N GLN A 152 14.68 1.74 4.83
CA GLN A 152 15.06 0.40 4.42
C GLN A 152 13.80 -0.48 4.40
N TRP A 153 13.77 -1.51 3.56
CA TRP A 153 12.69 -2.49 3.57
C TRP A 153 12.64 -3.18 4.93
N VAL A 154 11.46 -3.20 5.54
CA VAL A 154 11.21 -3.89 6.80
C VAL A 154 10.45 -5.17 6.48
N GLU A 155 10.99 -6.32 6.83
CA GLU A 155 10.31 -7.62 6.73
C GLU A 155 9.52 -7.90 8.02
N THR A 156 8.35 -8.51 7.87
CA THR A 156 7.43 -8.91 8.96
C THR A 156 8.04 -9.94 9.92
N ASP A 157 8.91 -10.84 9.42
CA ASP A 157 9.40 -11.99 10.20
C ASP A 157 10.64 -11.72 11.09
N LYS A 158 11.31 -10.57 10.98
CA LYS A 158 12.57 -10.32 11.70
C LYS A 158 12.46 -9.45 12.96
N TYR A 159 11.32 -8.83 13.23
CA TYR A 159 11.16 -7.90 14.37
C TYR A 159 10.31 -8.43 15.53
N ILE A 160 9.83 -9.67 15.47
CA ILE A 160 9.03 -10.28 16.56
C ILE A 160 9.89 -10.59 17.80
N ARG A 161 11.23 -10.50 17.75
CA ARG A 161 12.09 -10.63 18.95
C ARG A 161 13.31 -9.70 18.90
N GLY A 162 13.21 -8.49 19.47
CA GLY A 162 14.38 -7.91 20.15
C GLY A 162 14.81 -6.47 19.89
N SER A 163 14.05 -5.61 19.20
CA SER A 163 14.58 -4.27 18.83
C SER A 163 13.77 -3.06 19.30
N TYR A 164 12.62 -3.23 19.96
CA TYR A 164 11.88 -2.09 20.54
C TYR A 164 12.48 -1.55 21.85
N ASN A 165 13.45 -2.23 22.46
CA ASN A 165 14.05 -1.80 23.74
C ASN A 165 15.27 -0.88 23.62
N ASN A 166 15.76 -0.56 22.40
CA ASN A 166 17.01 0.19 22.22
C ASN A 166 16.87 1.52 21.44
N VAL A 167 15.65 2.00 21.17
CA VAL A 167 15.43 3.26 20.42
C VAL A 167 14.77 4.35 21.27
N THR A 168 14.50 4.09 22.56
CA THR A 168 13.95 5.08 23.51
C THR A 168 14.82 5.27 24.76
N ARG A 169 16.15 5.35 24.59
CA ARG A 169 17.05 5.86 25.63
C ARG A 169 18.02 6.88 25.07
#